data_AF-A0A8J7T3Q3-F1
#
_entry.id   AF-A0A8J7T3Q3-F1
#
_cell.length_a   1.000
_cell.length_b   1.000
_cell.length_c   1.000
_cell.angle_alpha   90.00
_cell.angle_beta   90.00
_cell.angle_gamma   90.00
#
_symmetry.space_group_name_H-M   'P 1'
#
loop_
_entity.id
_entity.type
_entity.pdbx_description
1 polymer ?
#
loop_
_entity_poly.entity_id
_entity_poly.type
_entity_poly.pdbx_seq_one_letter_code
_entity_poly.pdbx_strand_id
1 'polypeptide(L)' 'APAATLDAGTLLAREWNGRLYHVEVVADGFRFDGRSWRSLSAIARRITGTPWSGPRFFGLRSRQARG' A
#
# COMPACT_ATOMS: atom_id res chain seq x y z
N ALA A 1 0.03 18.83 -10.26
CA ALA A 1 -0.58 17.60 -10.81
C ALA A 1 -1.14 16.78 -9.67
N PRO A 2 -2.34 16.15 -9.75
CA PRO A 2 -2.81 15.35 -8.65
C PRO A 2 -1.81 14.21 -8.43
N ALA A 3 -1.26 14.14 -7.21
CA ALA A 3 -0.59 12.95 -6.72
C ALA A 3 -1.53 11.77 -7.03
N ALA A 4 -1.00 10.64 -7.48
CA ALA A 4 -1.80 9.45 -7.74
C ALA A 4 -2.67 9.16 -6.49
N THR A 5 -3.91 9.64 -6.51
CA THR A 5 -4.83 9.54 -5.41
C THR A 5 -5.39 8.17 -5.64
N LEU A 6 -4.90 7.19 -4.90
CA LEU A 6 -5.45 5.86 -4.98
C LEU A 6 -6.94 6.00 -4.66
N ASP A 7 -7.79 5.74 -5.65
CA ASP A 7 -9.22 5.87 -5.46
C ASP A 7 -9.67 4.80 -4.46
N ALA A 8 -10.57 5.19 -3.56
CA ALA A 8 -11.22 4.25 -2.65
C ALA A 8 -11.89 3.14 -3.48
N GLY A 9 -11.60 1.89 -3.15
CA GLY A 9 -11.97 0.70 -3.93
C GLY A 9 -10.81 0.09 -4.73
N THR A 10 -9.65 0.74 -4.79
CA THR A 10 -8.45 0.13 -5.41
C THR A 10 -7.97 -1.05 -4.58
N LEU A 11 -7.76 -2.22 -5.20
CA LEU A 11 -7.14 -3.38 -4.56
C LEU A 11 -5.67 -3.51 -5.00
N LEU A 12 -4.76 -3.38 -4.05
CA LEU A 12 -3.34 -3.63 -4.21
C LEU A 12 -3.03 -5.07 -3.83
N ALA A 13 -2.48 -5.84 -4.75
CA ALA A 13 -2.02 -7.20 -4.50
C ALA A 13 -0.50 -7.23 -4.43
N ARG A 14 0.05 -7.92 -3.42
CA ARG A 14 1.49 -8.10 -3.28
C ARG A 14 1.82 -9.51 -2.82
N GLU A 15 2.64 -10.21 -3.59
CA GLU A 15 3.23 -11.47 -3.14
C GLU A 15 4.45 -11.20 -2.26
N TRP A 16 4.50 -11.84 -1.10
CA TRP A 16 5.63 -11.82 -0.20
C TRP A 16 5.78 -13.16 0.52
N ASN A 17 6.98 -13.72 0.53
CA ASN A 17 7.29 -15.02 1.15
C ASN A 17 6.34 -16.15 0.72
N GLY A 18 5.98 -16.20 -0.58
CA GLY A 18 5.06 -17.19 -1.14
C GLY A 18 3.58 -16.98 -0.77
N ARG A 19 3.23 -15.87 -0.10
CA ARG A 19 1.86 -15.52 0.25
C ARG A 19 1.41 -14.26 -0.48
N LEU A 20 0.22 -14.31 -1.08
CA LEU A 20 -0.41 -13.15 -1.69
C LEU A 20 -1.16 -12.34 -0.61
N TYR A 21 -0.88 -11.04 -0.57
CA TYR A 21 -1.46 -10.08 0.35
C TYR A 21 -2.31 -9.07 -0.42
N HIS A 22 -3.56 -8.90 -0.02
CA HIS A 22 -4.49 -7.94 -0.61
C HIS A 22 -4.71 -6.76 0.33
N VAL A 23 -4.51 -5.55 -0.19
CA VAL A 23 -4.74 -4.29 0.50
C VAL A 23 -5.77 -3.49 -0.29
N GLU A 24 -6.91 -3.24 0.31
CA GLU A 24 -7.94 -2.38 -0.26
C GLU A 24 -7.64 -0.93 0.15
N VAL A 25 -7.76 0.00 -0.80
CA VAL A 25 -7.73 1.43 -0.50
C VAL A 25 -9.13 1.86 -0.11
N VAL A 26 -9.25 2.51 1.05
CA VAL A 26 -10.51 3.04 1.56
C VAL A 26 -10.39 4.55 1.70
N ALA A 27 -11.52 5.27 1.82
CA ALA A 27 -11.52 6.73 1.91
C ALA A 27 -10.57 7.29 2.98
N ASP A 28 -10.47 6.61 4.12
CA ASP A 28 -9.64 7.01 5.26
C ASP A 28 -8.25 6.35 5.31
N GLY A 29 -7.83 5.63 4.26
CA GLY A 29 -6.52 4.99 4.20
C GLY A 29 -6.55 3.62 3.52
N PHE A 30 -6.25 2.56 4.26
CA PHE A 30 -6.06 1.22 3.71
C PHE A 30 -6.71 0.16 4.59
N ARG A 31 -7.33 -0.87 4.00
CA ARG A 31 -7.80 -2.06 4.71
C ARG A 31 -6.95 -3.26 4.31
N PHE A 32 -6.43 -3.96 5.31
CA PHE A 32 -5.58 -5.13 5.16
C PHE A 32 -5.93 -6.14 6.26
N ASP A 33 -6.18 -7.40 5.86
CA ASP A 33 -6.51 -8.50 6.78
C ASP A 33 -7.71 -8.18 7.70
N GLY A 34 -8.74 -7.54 7.13
CA GLY A 34 -9.93 -7.10 7.86
C GLY A 34 -9.73 -5.89 8.78
N ARG A 35 -8.52 -5.32 8.86
CA ARG A 35 -8.20 -4.16 9.71
C ARG A 35 -7.92 -2.91 8.88
N SER A 36 -8.31 -1.75 9.39
CA SER A 36 -7.97 -0.45 8.80
C SER A 36 -6.60 0.04 9.27
N TRP A 37 -5.84 0.61 8.35
CA TRP A 37 -4.46 1.05 8.49
C TRP A 37 -4.31 2.46 7.92
N ARG A 38 -3.54 3.28 8.63
CA ARG A 38 -3.33 4.69 8.27
C ARG A 38 -2.30 4.90 7.15
N SER A 39 -1.50 3.88 6.82
CA SER A 39 -0.48 3.98 5.76
C SER A 39 -0.02 2.62 5.23
N LEU A 40 0.42 2.60 3.97
CA LEU A 40 1.04 1.43 3.35
C LEU A 40 2.35 1.01 4.02
N SER A 41 3.11 1.95 4.59
CA SER A 41 4.35 1.61 5.31
C SER A 41 4.07 0.81 6.58
N ALA A 42 2.96 1.10 7.27
CA ALA A 42 2.52 0.31 8.43
C ALA A 42 2.13 -1.12 8.01
N ILE A 43 1.44 -1.27 6.88
CA ILE A 43 1.11 -2.58 6.32
C ILE A 43 2.38 -3.32 5.86
N ALA A 44 3.27 -2.65 5.14
CA ALA A 44 4.53 -3.25 4.68
C ALA A 44 5.34 -3.78 5.86
N ARG A 45 5.51 -2.97 6.92
CA ARG A 45 6.16 -3.41 8.16
C ARG A 45 5.43 -4.57 8.84
N ARG A 46 4.10 -4.61 8.79
CA ARG A 46 3.31 -5.73 9.32
C ARG A 46 3.53 -7.03 8.55
N ILE A 47 3.75 -6.95 7.23
CA ILE A 47 3.99 -8.09 6.34
C ILE A 47 5.45 -8.56 6.43
N THR A 48 6.42 -7.64 6.35
CA THR A 48 7.85 -7.96 6.27
C THR A 48 8.53 -8.06 7.64
N GLY A 49 7.90 -7.58 8.71
CA GLY A 49 8.50 -7.46 10.05
C GLY A 49 9.55 -6.35 10.17
N THR A 50 9.91 -5.69 9.08
CA THR A 50 10.98 -4.68 9.00
C THR A 50 10.45 -3.37 8.40
N PRO A 51 10.99 -2.20 8.78
CA PRO A 51 10.55 -0.94 8.20
C PRO A 51 10.88 -0.90 6.70
N TRP A 52 9.82 -0.89 5.87
CA TRP A 52 9.90 -0.76 4.42
C TRP A 52 9.11 0.46 3.94
N SER A 53 9.58 1.07 2.85
CA SER A 53 8.81 2.10 2.14
C SER A 53 7.55 1.45 1.55
N GLY A 54 6.37 1.76 2.12
CA GLY A 54 5.09 1.20 1.70
C GLY A 54 4.85 1.29 0.18
N PRO A 55 4.99 2.47 -0.45
CA PRO A 55 4.82 2.59 -1.90
C PRO A 55 5.75 1.65 -2.69
N ARG A 56 7.03 1.56 -2.32
CA ARG A 56 7.97 0.65 -2.99
C ARG A 56 7.60 -0.82 -2.79
N PHE A 57 7.18 -1.19 -1.58
CA PHE A 57 6.77 -2.55 -1.27
C PHE A 57 5.56 -3.00 -2.10
N PHE A 58 4.58 -2.11 -2.29
CA PHE A 58 3.40 -2.37 -3.10
C PHE A 58 3.59 -2.06 -4.60
N GLY A 59 4.81 -1.82 -5.05
CA GLY A 59 5.08 -1.50 -6.46
C GLY A 59 4.46 -0.18 -6.94
N LEU A 60 3.96 0.64 -6.01
CA LEU A 60 3.53 2.00 -6.30
C LEU A 60 4.78 2.82 -6.58
N ARG A 61 5.09 2.98 -7.87
CA ARG A 61 6.11 3.94 -8.30
C ARG A 61 5.66 5.29 -7.75
N SER A 62 6.46 5.88 -6.85
CA SER A 62 6.32 7.29 -6.58
C SER A 62 6.48 7.98 -7.93
N ARG A 63 5.38 8.47 -8.49
CA ARG A 63 5.48 9.48 -9.52
C ARG A 63 6.05 10.69 -8.79
N GLN A 64 7.38 10.74 -8.68
CA GLN A 64 8.09 11.98 -8.89
C GLN A 64 7.62 12.45 -10.26
N ALA A 65 6.54 13.22 -10.28
CA ALA A 65 6.31 14.14 -11.36
C ALA A 65 7.50 15.09 -11.30
N ARG A 66 8.47 14.83 -12.16
CA ARG A 66 9.40 15.84 -12.65
C ARG A 66 8.54 17.05 -13.10
N GLY A 67 8.86 18.24 -12.61
CA GLY A 67 8.18 19.49 -12.92
C GLY A 67 8.26 20.44 -11.74
#